data_AF-A0A932MDP5-F1
#
_entry.id   AF-A0A932MDP5-F1
#
_cell.length_a   1.000
_cell.length_b   1.000
_cell.length_c   1.000
_cell.angle_alpha   90.00
_cell.angle_beta   90.00
_cell.angle_gamma   90.00
#
_symmetry.space_group_name_H-M   'P 1'
#
loop_
_entity.id
_entity.type
_entity.pdbx_description
1 polymer ?
#
loop_
_entity_poly.entity_id
_entity_poly.type
_entity_poly.pdbx_seq_one_letter_code
_entity_poly.pdbx_strand_id
1 'polypeptide(L)'
;TARPVPAGTSGGVTPLGTGAGVLGATLLAGLGLWLGVPLRIAALGTLVGVFGMMVDSVLGATLEGDGRLDNDGVNLAATSVGALASVALTQVVGA
;
A
#
# COMPACT_ATOMS: atom_id res chain seq x y z
N THR A 1 -1.70 -17.31 -3.40
CA THR A 1 -2.45 -18.59 -3.43
C THR A 1 -3.93 -18.45 -3.71
N ALA A 2 -4.52 -17.24 -3.84
CA ALA A 2 -5.91 -16.98 -4.33
C ALA A 2 -7.03 -17.90 -3.80
N ARG A 3 -6.81 -18.54 -2.65
CA ARG A 3 -7.79 -19.41 -2.00
C ARG A 3 -8.74 -18.53 -1.18
N PRO A 4 -10.04 -18.81 -1.18
CA PRO A 4 -10.97 -18.13 -0.29
C PRO A 4 -10.52 -18.31 1.17
N VAL A 5 -10.58 -17.22 1.93
CA VAL A 5 -10.26 -17.21 3.36
C VAL A 5 -11.44 -16.62 4.15
N PRO A 6 -11.63 -16.99 5.43
CA PRO A 6 -12.62 -16.35 6.29
C PRO A 6 -12.45 -14.82 6.36
N ALA A 7 -13.55 -14.09 6.55
CA ALA A 7 -13.48 -12.66 6.77
C ALA A 7 -12.64 -12.34 8.02
N GLY A 8 -11.79 -11.31 7.93
CA GLY A 8 -10.85 -10.95 8.99
C GLY A 8 -9.54 -11.75 9.01
N THR A 9 -9.30 -12.62 8.02
CA THR A 9 -7.99 -13.28 7.87
C THR A 9 -6.92 -12.27 7.44
N SER A 10 -5.79 -12.26 8.15
CA SER A 10 -4.63 -11.44 7.81
C SER A 10 -4.15 -11.72 6.38
N GLY A 11 -3.94 -10.64 5.61
CA GLY A 11 -3.62 -10.73 4.18
C GLY A 11 -4.78 -11.13 3.26
N GLY A 12 -6.01 -11.23 3.77
CA GLY A 12 -7.20 -11.45 2.97
C GLY A 12 -7.56 -10.24 2.10
N VAL A 13 -7.80 -10.47 0.82
CA VAL A 13 -8.20 -9.42 -0.13
C VAL A 13 -9.70 -9.51 -0.38
N THR A 14 -10.42 -8.38 -0.25
CA THR A 14 -11.86 -8.28 -0.54
C THR A 14 -12.13 -7.15 -1.53
N PRO A 15 -13.17 -7.25 -2.38
CA PRO A 15 -13.52 -6.16 -3.30
C PRO A 15 -13.80 -4.84 -2.58
N LEU A 16 -14.44 -4.90 -1.41
CA LEU A 16 -14.73 -3.72 -0.59
C LEU A 16 -13.43 -3.09 -0.03
N GLY A 17 -12.53 -3.91 0.52
CA GLY A 17 -11.24 -3.43 1.02
C GLY A 17 -10.36 -2.86 -0.10
N THR A 18 -10.29 -3.54 -1.25
CA THR A 18 -9.58 -3.03 -2.43
C THR A 18 -10.17 -1.72 -2.93
N GLY A 19 -11.50 -1.62 -3.02
CA GLY A 19 -12.19 -0.40 -3.43
C GLY A 19 -11.94 0.76 -2.47
N ALA A 20 -12.06 0.53 -1.15
CA ALA A 20 -11.75 1.52 -0.12
C ALA A 20 -10.29 1.97 -0.18
N GLY A 21 -9.37 1.04 -0.43
CA GLY A 21 -7.96 1.31 -0.60
C GLY A 21 -7.63 2.18 -1.81
N VAL A 22 -8.20 1.86 -2.97
CA VAL A 22 -8.04 2.66 -4.20
C VAL A 22 -8.62 4.07 -4.01
N LEU A 23 -9.77 4.18 -3.35
CA LEU A 23 -10.37 5.46 -2.98
C LEU A 23 -9.43 6.26 -2.07
N GLY A 24 -8.89 5.65 -1.01
CA GLY A 24 -7.94 6.28 -0.09
C GLY A 24 -6.69 6.80 -0.80
N ALA A 25 -6.07 5.98 -1.65
CA ALA A 25 -4.90 6.38 -2.44
C ALA A 25 -5.22 7.57 -3.37
N THR A 26 -6.41 7.56 -4.00
CA THR A 26 -6.86 8.64 -4.87
C THR A 26 -7.12 9.93 -4.09
N LEU A 27 -7.71 9.85 -2.90
CA LEU A 27 -7.94 11.00 -2.02
C LEU A 27 -6.63 11.63 -1.57
N LEU A 28 -5.62 10.82 -1.18
CA LEU A 28 -4.30 11.32 -0.82
C LEU A 28 -3.58 11.98 -1.99
N ALA A 29 -3.70 11.43 -3.21
CA ALA A 29 -3.16 12.07 -4.41
C ALA A 29 -3.85 13.42 -4.71
N GLY A 30 -5.18 13.49 -4.52
CA GLY A 30 -5.93 14.75 -4.62
C GLY A 30 -5.50 15.79 -3.59
N LEU A 31 -5.23 15.37 -2.34
CA LEU A 31 -4.66 16.24 -1.33
C LEU A 31 -3.25 16.73 -1.72
N GLY A 32 -2.42 15.85 -2.27
CA GLY A 32 -1.11 16.22 -2.80
C GLY A 32 -1.21 17.29 -3.90
N LEU A 33 -2.13 17.12 -4.85
CA LEU A 33 -2.40 18.12 -5.88
C LEU A 33 -2.80 19.47 -5.28
N TRP A 34 -3.67 19.46 -4.26
CA TRP A 34 -4.09 20.68 -3.55
C TRP A 34 -2.92 21.38 -2.84
N LEU A 35 -1.95 20.62 -2.34
CA LEU A 35 -0.71 21.11 -1.73
C LEU A 35 0.38 21.49 -2.75
N GLY A 36 0.10 21.41 -4.05
CA GLY A 36 1.03 21.81 -5.11
C GLY A 36 1.95 20.70 -5.63
N VAL A 37 1.69 19.43 -5.28
CA VAL A 37 2.41 18.28 -5.86
C VAL A 37 2.10 18.18 -7.36
N PRO A 38 3.09 18.01 -8.24
CA PRO A 38 2.85 17.85 -9.67
C PRO A 38 1.95 16.65 -9.98
N LEU A 39 1.05 16.79 -10.96
CA LEU A 39 0.12 15.73 -11.37
C LEU A 39 0.81 14.40 -11.69
N ARG A 40 1.99 14.44 -12.30
CA ARG A 40 2.79 13.24 -12.57
C ARG A 40 3.16 12.50 -11.29
N ILE A 41 3.56 13.22 -10.23
CA ILE A 41 3.94 12.64 -8.94
C ILE A 41 2.70 12.12 -8.22
N ALA A 42 1.61 12.89 -8.22
CA ALA A 42 0.35 12.44 -7.62
C ALA A 42 -0.18 11.16 -8.28
N ALA A 43 -0.16 11.08 -9.62
CA ALA A 43 -0.59 9.89 -10.35
C ALA A 43 0.31 8.67 -10.08
N LEU A 44 1.64 8.86 -10.06
CA LEU A 44 2.57 7.80 -9.67
C LEU A 44 2.34 7.35 -8.22
N GLY A 45 2.11 8.30 -7.31
CA GLY A 45 1.79 8.04 -5.91
C GLY A 45 0.54 7.20 -5.74
N THR A 46 -0.53 7.45 -6.51
CA THR A 46 -1.73 6.61 -6.51
C THR A 46 -1.41 5.18 -6.94
N LEU A 47 -0.67 4.99 -8.03
CA LEU A 47 -0.31 3.66 -8.54
C LEU A 47 0.55 2.90 -7.53
N VAL A 48 1.55 3.56 -6.94
CA VAL A 48 2.42 2.99 -5.92
C VAL A 48 1.62 2.68 -4.65
N GLY A 49 0.71 3.56 -4.23
CA GLY A 49 -0.17 3.33 -3.09
C GLY A 49 -1.06 2.11 -3.29
N VAL A 50 -1.67 1.96 -4.47
CA VAL A 50 -2.49 0.78 -4.81
C VAL A 50 -1.66 -0.49 -4.82
N PHE A 51 -0.46 -0.44 -5.39
CA PHE A 51 0.46 -1.57 -5.36
C PHE A 51 0.92 -1.93 -3.94
N GLY A 52 1.18 -0.92 -3.10
CA GLY A 52 1.56 -1.08 -1.71
C GLY A 52 0.53 -1.87 -0.89
N MET A 53 -0.77 -1.64 -1.13
CA MET A 53 -1.83 -2.42 -0.48
C MET A 53 -1.81 -3.91 -0.83
N MET A 54 -1.40 -4.25 -2.06
CA MET A 54 -1.25 -5.64 -2.48
C MET A 54 -0.04 -6.28 -1.81
N VAL A 55 1.07 -5.55 -1.73
CA VAL A 55 2.28 -6.00 -1.02
C VAL A 55 1.97 -6.21 0.47
N ASP A 56 1.25 -5.29 1.10
CA ASP A 56 0.82 -5.40 2.50
C ASP A 56 -0.03 -6.66 2.73
N SER A 57 -1.00 -6.94 1.85
CA SER A 57 -1.76 -8.20 1.92
C SER A 57 -0.88 -9.44 1.77
N VAL A 58 0.14 -9.40 0.90
CA VAL A 58 1.10 -10.51 0.76
C VAL A 58 1.95 -10.66 2.03
N LEU A 59 2.40 -9.56 2.63
CA LEU A 59 3.17 -9.58 3.87
C LEU A 59 2.32 -10.09 5.05
N GLY A 60 1.07 -9.66 5.19
CA GLY A 60 0.15 -10.19 6.19
C GLY A 60 -0.10 -11.69 5.99
N ALA A 61 -0.33 -12.15 4.75
CA ALA A 61 -0.56 -13.55 4.46
C ALA A 61 0.67 -14.46 4.70
N THR A 62 1.88 -13.89 4.68
CA THR A 62 3.14 -14.65 4.82
C THR A 62 3.74 -14.50 6.21
N LEU A 63 4.03 -13.27 6.64
CA LEU A 63 4.75 -13.00 7.89
C LEU A 63 3.84 -13.11 9.13
N GLU A 64 2.61 -12.63 9.05
CA GLU A 64 1.62 -12.78 10.14
C GLU A 64 1.03 -14.18 10.14
N GLY A 65 0.72 -14.72 8.96
CA GLY A 65 0.26 -16.10 8.77
C GLY A 65 1.24 -17.16 9.32
N ASP A 66 2.55 -16.92 9.19
CA ASP A 66 3.60 -17.79 9.74
C ASP A 66 3.93 -17.48 11.22
N GLY A 67 3.26 -16.51 11.85
CA GLY A 67 3.47 -16.11 13.25
C GLY A 67 4.81 -15.41 13.54
N ARG A 68 5.50 -14.93 12.49
CA ARG A 68 6.80 -14.25 12.61
C ARG A 68 6.68 -12.79 13.02
N LEU A 69 5.60 -12.14 12.62
CA LEU A 69 5.26 -10.76 12.97
C LEU A 69 3.79 -10.70 13.39
N ASP A 70 3.46 -9.74 14.25
CA ASP A 70 2.08 -9.33 14.49
C ASP A 70 1.64 -8.31 13.43
N ASN A 71 0.36 -7.93 13.45
CA ASN A 71 -0.22 -6.94 12.55
C ASN A 71 0.56 -5.60 12.56
N ASP A 72 1.04 -5.18 13.73
CA ASP A 72 1.81 -3.94 13.86
C ASP A 72 3.20 -4.07 13.22
N GLY A 73 3.85 -5.23 13.37
CA GLY A 73 5.10 -5.56 12.70
C GLY A 73 4.97 -5.61 11.18
N VAL A 74 3.87 -6.16 10.66
CA VAL A 74 3.56 -6.15 9.21
C VAL A 74 3.34 -4.73 8.71
N ASN A 75 2.54 -3.93 9.42
CA ASN A 75 2.31 -2.53 9.08
C ASN A 75 3.61 -1.71 9.07
N LEU A 76 4.50 -1.95 10.04
CA LEU A 76 5.81 -1.31 10.12
C LEU A 76 6.70 -1.70 8.93
N ALA A 77 6.72 -2.98 8.57
CA ALA A 77 7.48 -3.47 7.41
C ALA A 77 6.95 -2.89 6.10
N ALA A 78 5.63 -2.93 5.89
CA ALA A 78 4.97 -2.37 4.71
C ALA A 78 5.23 -0.86 4.58
N THR A 79 5.14 -0.12 5.70
CA THR A 79 5.44 1.32 5.73
C THR A 79 6.90 1.60 5.42
N SER A 80 7.83 0.80 5.96
CA SER A 80 9.27 0.95 5.71
C SER A 80 9.61 0.72 4.24
N VAL A 81 9.00 -0.30 3.62
CA VAL A 81 9.12 -0.56 2.18
C VAL A 81 8.55 0.61 1.38
N GLY A 82 7.39 1.14 1.76
CA GLY A 82 6.81 2.33 1.13
C GLY A 82 7.71 3.57 1.23
N ALA A 83 8.35 3.79 2.38
CA ALA A 83 9.29 4.89 2.59
C ALA A 83 10.53 4.76 1.69
N LEU A 84 11.14 3.57 1.63
CA LEU A 84 12.29 3.31 0.77
C LEU A 84 11.94 3.42 -0.73
N ALA A 85 10.77 2.91 -1.13
CA ALA A 85 10.27 3.04 -2.50
C ALA A 85 10.03 4.52 -2.87
N SER A 86 9.52 5.32 -1.94
CA SER A 86 9.34 6.76 -2.12
C SER A 86 10.67 7.47 -2.37
N VAL A 87 11.70 7.18 -1.56
CA VAL A 87 13.06 7.73 -1.74
C VAL A 87 13.63 7.37 -3.11
N ALA A 88 13.48 6.11 -3.54
CA ALA A 88 13.93 5.66 -4.85
C ALA A 88 13.17 6.37 -5.98
N LEU A 89 11.86 6.56 -5.82
CA LEU A 89 11.02 7.25 -6.81
C LEU A 89 11.44 8.72 -6.97
N THR A 90 11.81 9.43 -5.89
CA THR A 90 12.34 10.79 -5.98
C THR A 90 13.60 10.86 -6.83
N GLN A 91 14.51 9.88 -6.70
CA GLN A 91 15.74 9.83 -7.51
C GLN A 91 15.45 9.66 -9.02
N VAL A 92 14.40 8.91 -9.37
CA VAL A 92 14.02 8.64 -10.78
C VAL A 92 13.21 9.80 -11.37
N VAL A 93 12.40 10.47 -10.56
CA VAL A 93 11.52 11.54 -11.02
C VAL A 93 12.24 12.89 -11.11
N GLY A 94 13.40 13.04 -10.47
CA GLY A 94 14.23 14.25 -10.54
C GLY A 94 13.59 15.42 -9.80
N ALA A 95 13.07 15.15 -8.60
CA ALA A 95 12.62 16.17 -7.65
C ALA A 95 13.66 16.38 -6.55
#